data_AF-A0AAF0QRV4-F1
#
_entry.id   AF-A0AAF0QRV4-F1
#
_cell.length_a   1.000
_cell.length_b   1.000
_cell.length_c   1.000
_cell.angle_alpha   90.00
_cell.angle_beta   90.00
_cell.angle_gamma   90.00
#
_symmetry.space_group_name_H-M   'P 1'
#
loop_
_entity.id
_entity.type
_entity.pdbx_description
1 polymer ?
#
loop_
_entity_poly.entity_id
_entity_poly.type
_entity_poly.pdbx_seq_one_letter_code
_entity_poly.pdbx_strand_id
1 'polypeptide(L)'
;MEEEQLENVLRNYKTRTHHVVVPEDGVNSSTNKEEVCGICLAKYENKESIGKLWCEHEYHECCIKEWLLRKQDCPICRASASPFTSAN
;
A
#
# COMPACT_ATOMS: atom_id res chain seq x y z
N MET A 1 -8.71 -13.89 19.13
CA MET A 1 -9.46 -13.93 17.86
C MET A 1 -9.03 -12.82 16.92
N GLU A 2 -8.79 -11.60 17.40
CA GLU A 2 -8.36 -10.46 16.55
C GLU A 2 -6.92 -10.58 16.02
N GLU A 3 -6.01 -11.23 16.74
CA GLU A 3 -4.61 -11.40 16.34
C GLU A 3 -4.46 -12.27 15.07
N GLU A 4 -5.20 -13.38 14.97
CA GLU A 4 -5.15 -14.27 13.81
C GLU A 4 -5.72 -13.62 12.54
N GLN A 5 -6.72 -12.74 12.70
CA GLN A 5 -7.25 -11.95 11.58
C GLN A 5 -6.19 -10.96 11.07
N LEU A 6 -5.37 -10.41 11.96
CA LEU A 6 -4.28 -9.52 11.61
C LEU A 6 -3.17 -10.25 10.83
N GLU A 7 -2.79 -11.44 11.27
CA GLU A 7 -1.79 -12.26 10.57
C GLU A 7 -2.25 -12.66 9.16
N ASN A 8 -3.53 -13.03 9.03
CA ASN A 8 -4.15 -13.32 7.73
C ASN A 8 -4.24 -12.12 6.80
N VAL A 9 -4.29 -10.90 7.35
CA VAL A 9 -4.25 -9.66 6.57
C VAL A 9 -2.83 -9.34 6.15
N LEU A 10 -1.85 -9.50 7.04
CA LEU A 10 -0.43 -9.21 6.79
C LEU A 10 0.16 -10.07 5.66
N ARG A 11 -0.34 -11.29 5.42
CA ARG A 11 0.09 -12.14 4.29
C ARG A 11 -0.43 -11.68 2.92
N ASN A 12 -1.43 -10.80 2.87
CA ASN A 12 -2.06 -10.37 1.62
C ASN A 12 -1.32 -9.20 0.95
N TYR A 13 -0.38 -8.56 1.65
CA TYR A 13 0.42 -7.46 1.13
C TYR A 13 1.88 -7.57 1.59
N LYS A 14 2.78 -6.96 0.82
CA LYS A 14 4.21 -6.87 1.16
C LYS A 14 4.52 -5.48 1.68
N THR A 15 5.22 -5.38 2.81
CA THR A 15 5.67 -4.08 3.31
C THR A 15 7.02 -3.71 2.71
N ARG A 16 7.19 -2.42 2.40
CA ARG A 16 8.47 -1.80 2.05
C ARG A 16 8.59 -0.45 2.72
N THR A 17 9.80 0.02 2.98
CA THR A 17 10.02 1.36 3.53
C THR A 17 10.21 2.37 2.40
N HIS A 18 9.47 3.47 2.45
CA HIS A 18 9.67 4.61 1.55
C HIS A 18 10.85 5.46 2.01
N HIS A 19 11.80 5.75 1.13
CA HIS A 19 12.93 6.62 1.42
C HIS A 19 12.90 7.78 0.45
N VAL A 20 12.50 8.95 0.95
CA VAL A 20 12.57 10.18 0.17
C VAL A 20 14.04 10.56 0.12
N VAL A 21 14.66 10.36 -1.04
CA VAL A 21 15.96 11.00 -1.30
C VAL A 21 15.64 12.47 -1.46
N VAL A 22 16.01 13.27 -0.45
CA VAL A 22 15.90 14.72 -0.53
C VAL A 22 17.17 15.20 -1.24
N PRO A 23 17.14 15.56 -2.53
CA PRO A 23 18.27 16.25 -3.14
C PRO A 23 18.39 17.63 -2.51
N GLU A 24 19.57 17.97 -2.00
CA GLU A 24 19.87 19.28 -1.38
C GLU A 24 19.84 20.45 -2.37
N ASP A 25 19.72 20.19 -3.67
CA ASP A 25 19.62 21.20 -4.73
C ASP A 25 18.19 21.29 -5.29
N GLY A 26 17.57 22.45 -5.09
CA GLY A 26 16.17 22.74 -5.38
C GLY A 26 15.77 22.62 -6.85
N VAL A 27 15.41 21.41 -7.28
CA VAL A 27 14.77 21.15 -8.58
C VAL A 27 13.35 20.65 -8.35
N ASN A 28 12.39 21.51 -8.72
CA ASN A 28 10.95 21.21 -8.74
C ASN A 28 10.63 20.17 -9.82
N SER A 29 10.72 18.88 -9.49
CA SER A 29 10.31 17.81 -10.40
C SER A 29 8.84 17.45 -10.13
N SER A 30 7.94 18.03 -10.95
CA SER A 30 6.48 17.91 -10.86
C SER A 30 5.92 16.56 -11.34
N THR A 31 6.64 15.45 -11.12
CA THR A 31 6.24 14.15 -11.66
C THR A 31 6.36 13.10 -10.59
N ASN A 32 5.35 13.03 -9.72
CA ASN A 32 5.26 11.89 -8.85
C ASN A 32 3.82 11.46 -8.62
N LYS A 33 3.31 10.68 -9.58
CA LYS A 33 1.99 10.03 -9.52
C LYS A 33 2.03 8.71 -8.74
N GLU A 34 3.20 8.30 -8.24
CA GLU A 34 3.42 6.97 -7.66
C GLU A 34 3.73 6.99 -6.15
N GLU A 35 3.97 8.16 -5.54
CA GLU A 35 4.18 8.28 -4.07
C GLU A 35 2.94 8.82 -3.35
N VAL A 36 1.74 8.51 -3.82
CA VAL A 36 0.49 8.93 -3.17
C VAL A 36 -0.35 7.71 -2.83
N CYS A 37 -0.82 7.64 -1.59
CA CYS A 37 -1.67 6.57 -1.13
C CYS A 37 -3.07 6.68 -1.77
N GLY A 38 -3.50 5.67 -2.52
CA GLY A 38 -4.85 5.65 -3.11
C GLY A 38 -6.02 5.54 -2.12
N ILE A 39 -5.74 5.36 -0.81
CA ILE A 39 -6.76 5.24 0.24
C ILE A 39 -6.98 6.58 0.95
N CYS A 40 -5.91 7.20 1.47
CA CYS A 40 -6.01 8.48 2.17
C CYS A 40 -5.69 9.69 1.27
N LEU A 41 -5.27 9.46 0.02
CA LEU A 41 -4.89 10.49 -0.95
C LEU A 41 -3.75 11.41 -0.47
N ALA A 42 -2.96 10.95 0.52
CA ALA A 42 -1.79 11.63 1.05
C ALA A 42 -0.50 11.09 0.45
N LYS A 43 0.53 11.93 0.37
CA LYS A 43 1.85 11.55 -0.12
C LYS A 43 2.57 10.68 0.91
N TYR A 44 3.44 9.78 0.43
CA TYR A 44 4.34 9.02 1.30
C TYR A 44 5.46 9.92 1.84
N GLU A 45 5.61 9.94 3.15
CA GLU A 45 6.68 10.61 3.86
C GLU A 45 7.94 9.72 3.93
N ASN A 46 9.02 10.34 4.39
CA ASN A 46 10.28 9.63 4.55
C ASN A 46 10.21 8.62 5.69
N LYS A 47 10.68 7.40 5.43
CA LYS A 47 10.65 6.25 6.35
C LYS A 47 9.25 5.72 6.67
N GLU A 48 8.25 6.04 5.85
CA GLU A 48 6.94 5.42 6.01
C GLU A 48 6.92 3.98 5.51
N SER A 49 6.11 3.16 6.18
CA SER A 49 5.83 1.79 5.75
C SER A 49 4.74 1.79 4.69
N ILE A 50 5.06 1.23 3.53
CA ILE A 50 4.18 1.12 2.37
C ILE A 50 3.83 -0.35 2.18
N GLY A 51 2.55 -0.68 2.20
CA GLY A 51 2.03 -1.99 1.82
C GLY A 51 1.72 -2.06 0.32
N LYS A 52 2.38 -2.98 -0.37
CA LYS A 52 2.19 -3.31 -1.77
C LYS A 52 1.36 -4.58 -1.92
N LEU A 53 0.26 -4.50 -2.67
CA LEU A 53 -0.57 -5.65 -3.04
C LEU A 53 0.05 -6.44 -4.19
N TRP A 54 -0.45 -7.67 -4.41
CA TRP A 54 -0.06 -8.52 -5.52
C TRP A 54 -0.40 -7.94 -6.90
N CYS A 55 -1.41 -7.09 -6.97
CA CYS A 55 -1.78 -6.32 -8.15
C CYS A 55 -0.89 -5.09 -8.43
N GLU A 56 0.29 -5.04 -7.79
CA GLU A 56 1.31 -3.99 -7.89
C GLU A 56 0.96 -2.62 -7.29
N HIS A 57 -0.25 -2.41 -6.79
CA HIS A 57 -0.64 -1.15 -6.17
C HIS A 57 -0.11 -0.99 -4.74
N GLU A 58 0.24 0.25 -4.39
CA GLU A 58 0.97 0.62 -3.18
C GLU A 58 0.14 1.59 -2.34
N TYR A 59 0.20 1.44 -1.02
CA TYR A 59 -0.56 2.22 -0.04
C TYR A 59 0.22 2.32 1.26
N HIS A 60 -0.13 3.22 2.17
CA HIS A 60 0.41 3.14 3.54
C HIS A 60 0.06 1.79 4.16
N GLU A 61 1.00 1.21 4.89
CA GLU A 61 0.82 -0.03 5.64
C GLU A 61 -0.45 0.05 6.51
N CYS A 62 -0.62 1.14 7.26
CA CYS A 62 -1.81 1.36 8.08
C CYS A 62 -3.09 1.40 7.24
N CYS A 63 -3.09 2.14 6.13
CA CYS A 63 -4.27 2.25 5.28
C CYS A 63 -4.68 0.92 4.67
N ILE A 64 -3.73 0.17 4.09
CA ILE A 64 -4.06 -1.12 3.46
C ILE A 64 -4.42 -2.17 4.51
N LYS A 65 -3.78 -2.14 5.68
CA LYS A 65 -4.11 -3.02 6.81
C LYS A 65 -5.57 -2.85 7.25
N GLU A 66 -6.00 -1.61 7.49
CA GLU A 66 -7.38 -1.30 7.85
C GLU A 66 -8.38 -1.62 6.73
N TRP A 67 -7.96 -1.44 5.48
CA TRP A 67 -8.78 -1.77 4.33
C TRP A 67 -9.01 -3.28 4.24
N LEU A 68 -7.94 -4.09 4.33
CA LEU A 68 -7.99 -5.55 4.25
C LEU A 68 -8.69 -6.22 5.42
N LEU A 69 -8.76 -5.56 6.58
CA LEU A 69 -9.62 -5.97 7.69
C LEU A 69 -11.11 -5.89 7.34
N ARG A 70 -11.50 -5.02 6.39
CA ARG A 70 -12.89 -4.86 5.93
C ARG A 70 -13.16 -5.57 4.60
N LYS A 71 -12.25 -5.41 3.62
CA LYS A 71 -12.35 -5.96 2.25
C LYS A 71 -10.98 -6.38 1.74
N GLN A 72 -10.85 -7.63 1.35
CA GLN A 72 -9.60 -8.20 0.83
C GLN A 72 -9.42 -7.96 -0.68
N ASP A 73 -9.69 -6.74 -1.15
CA ASP A 73 -9.61 -6.36 -2.56
C ASP A 73 -8.82 -5.05 -2.72
N CYS A 74 -8.23 -4.82 -3.88
CA CYS A 74 -7.54 -3.59 -4.21
C CYS A 74 -8.54 -2.42 -4.38
N PRO A 75 -8.37 -1.28 -3.71
CA PRO A 75 -9.27 -0.13 -3.88
C PRO A 75 -9.17 0.51 -5.27
N ILE A 76 -8.06 0.32 -5.98
CA ILE A 76 -7.84 0.90 -7.33
C ILE A 76 -8.40 -0.02 -8.41
N CYS A 77 -7.93 -1.26 -8.49
CA CYS A 77 -8.27 -2.19 -9.58
C CYS A 77 -9.28 -3.27 -9.19
N ARG A 78 -9.70 -3.34 -7.92
CA ARG A 78 -10.59 -4.38 -7.37
C ARG A 78 -10.07 -5.81 -7.53
N ALA A 79 -8.78 -5.98 -7.82
CA ALA A 79 -8.12 -7.27 -7.80
C ALA A 79 -8.04 -7.78 -6.36
N SER A 80 -8.26 -9.08 -6.16
CA SER A 80 -8.16 -9.71 -4.86
C SER A 80 -6.76 -9.52 -4.25
N ALA A 81 -6.72 -9.23 -2.96
CA ALA A 81 -5.48 -9.10 -2.20
C ALA A 81 -4.83 -10.46 -1.90
N SER A 82 -5.56 -11.55 -2.11
CA SER A 82 -4.99 -12.90 -1.97
C SER A 82 -4.30 -13.32 -3.28
N PRO A 83 -3.08 -13.89 -3.22
CA PRO A 83 -2.38 -14.38 -4.40
C PRO A 83 -3.02 -15.63 -5.03
N PHE A 84 -4.07 -16.20 -4.42
CA PHE A 84 -4.61 -17.51 -4.77
C PHE A 84 -6.05 -17.53 -5.29
N THR A 85 -6.66 -16.36 -5.51
CA THR A 85 -8.03 -16.33 -6.04
C THR A 85 -7.98 -16.32 -7.56
N SER A 86 -8.24 -17.48 -8.17
CA SER A 86 -8.65 -17.56 -9.57
C SER A 86 -9.82 -16.60 -9.78
N ALA A 87 -9.63 -15.59 -10.61
CA ALA A 87 -10.72 -14.79 -11.14
C ALA A 87 -11.61 -15.75 -11.96
N ASN A 88 -12.86 -15.91 -11.53
CA ASN A 88 -13.89 -16.63 -12.30
C ASN A 88 -14.24 -15.85 -13.57
#